data_AF-A0A849K357-F1
#
_entry.id   AF-A0A849K357-F1
#
_cell.length_a   1.000
_cell.length_b   1.000
_cell.length_c   1.000
_cell.angle_alpha   90.00
_cell.angle_beta   90.00
_cell.angle_gamma   90.00
#
_symmetry.space_group_name_H-M   'P 1'
#
loop_
_entity.id
_entity.type
_entity.pdbx_description
1 polymer ?
#
loop_
_entity_poly.entity_id
_entity_poly.type
_entity_poly.pdbx_seq_one_letter_code
_entity_poly.pdbx_strand_id
1 'polypeptide(L)'
;MKIQRIAAGTAAVALATLGVAGTAHAADDSTTVPGHQGRDGTVVGHYTSLYAEDDAGDWYWDLGDGRVMGTVDGTDELDPDTVVTCDYQVIYRGDFGDDPSLDDGWIKNNIRCDDGTTYNSTYVSSEDPRYTGEHPIWGTWDIVVSTVSGQGNTV
;
A
#
# COMPACT_ATOMS: atom_id res chain seq x y z
N MET A 1 -3.58 -19.73 -67.35
CA MET A 1 -2.60 -18.61 -67.28
C MET A 1 -2.53 -18.16 -65.82
N LYS A 2 -1.32 -17.81 -65.38
CA LYS A 2 -0.81 -17.70 -64.00
C LYS A 2 -1.39 -16.52 -63.17
N ILE A 3 -1.62 -16.77 -61.86
CA ILE A 3 -1.19 -16.03 -60.62
C ILE A 3 -1.62 -14.52 -60.57
N GLN A 4 -2.29 -13.98 -59.54
CA GLN A 4 -1.73 -13.65 -58.21
C GLN A 4 -2.81 -13.34 -57.15
N ARG A 5 -2.66 -13.96 -55.98
CA ARG A 5 -3.31 -13.60 -54.71
C ARG A 5 -2.55 -12.42 -54.11
N ILE A 6 -3.25 -11.34 -53.76
CA ILE A 6 -2.69 -10.25 -52.97
C ILE A 6 -2.86 -10.63 -51.49
N ALA A 7 -1.74 -10.84 -50.82
CA ALA A 7 -1.67 -11.04 -49.38
C ALA A 7 -1.84 -9.68 -48.69
N ALA A 8 -2.80 -9.57 -47.77
CA ALA A 8 -2.87 -8.48 -46.81
C ALA A 8 -1.76 -8.67 -45.79
N GLY A 9 -0.75 -7.79 -45.85
CA GLY A 9 0.35 -7.75 -44.88
C GLY A 9 -0.14 -7.22 -43.54
N THR A 10 -0.06 -8.06 -42.52
CA THR A 10 -0.23 -7.68 -41.11
C THR A 10 0.98 -6.84 -40.70
N ALA A 11 0.76 -5.59 -40.32
CA ALA A 11 1.78 -4.77 -39.68
C ALA A 11 1.95 -5.24 -38.23
N ALA A 12 3.07 -5.89 -37.94
CA ALA A 12 3.49 -6.19 -36.58
C ALA A 12 4.08 -4.92 -35.96
N VAL A 13 3.41 -4.37 -34.95
CA VAL A 13 3.99 -3.35 -34.07
C VAL A 13 4.96 -4.08 -33.14
N ALA A 14 6.25 -3.87 -33.33
CA ALA A 14 7.27 -4.36 -32.42
C ALA A 14 7.20 -3.55 -31.12
N LEU A 15 6.70 -4.19 -30.06
CA LEU A 15 6.85 -3.72 -28.68
C LEU A 15 8.35 -3.80 -28.33
N ALA A 16 9.03 -2.66 -28.35
CA ALA A 16 10.36 -2.55 -27.78
C ALA A 16 10.20 -2.60 -26.25
N THR A 17 10.51 -3.76 -25.66
CA THR A 17 10.66 -3.89 -24.21
C THR A 17 11.91 -3.11 -23.80
N LEU A 18 11.75 -1.85 -23.39
CA LEU A 18 12.77 -1.19 -22.58
C LEU A 18 12.74 -1.85 -21.20
N GLY A 19 13.80 -2.61 -20.91
CA GLY A 19 14.07 -3.08 -19.55
C GLY A 19 14.47 -1.89 -18.70
N VAL A 20 13.52 -1.37 -17.92
CA VAL A 20 13.83 -0.53 -16.76
C VAL A 20 14.45 -1.48 -15.74
N ALA A 21 15.75 -1.31 -15.50
CA ALA A 21 16.43 -1.96 -14.40
C ALA A 21 15.99 -1.27 -13.10
N GLY A 22 14.91 -1.78 -12.50
CA GLY A 22 14.55 -1.39 -11.14
C GLY A 22 15.66 -1.84 -10.19
N THR A 23 16.31 -0.88 -9.55
CA THR A 23 17.19 -1.12 -8.41
C THR A 23 16.34 -1.64 -7.25
N ALA A 24 16.29 -2.96 -7.08
CA ALA A 24 15.71 -3.55 -5.89
C ALA A 24 16.57 -3.15 -4.69
N HIS A 25 16.09 -2.16 -3.92
CA HIS A 25 16.66 -1.83 -2.63
C HIS A 25 16.48 -3.04 -1.70
N ALA A 26 17.59 -3.57 -1.19
CA ALA A 26 17.57 -4.65 -0.21
C ALA A 26 16.96 -4.11 1.09
N ALA A 27 15.80 -4.63 1.48
CA ALA A 27 15.16 -4.29 2.74
C ALA A 27 16.05 -4.72 3.92
N ASP A 28 16.37 -3.78 4.80
CA ASP A 28 16.94 -4.05 6.12
C ASP A 28 15.87 -4.78 6.95
N ASP A 29 16.24 -5.92 7.56
CA ASP A 29 15.36 -6.82 8.32
C ASP A 29 15.07 -6.31 9.75
N SER A 30 15.43 -5.06 10.04
CA SER A 30 15.14 -4.41 11.31
C SER A 30 13.67 -3.95 11.38
N THR A 31 12.78 -4.88 11.74
CA THR A 31 11.32 -4.69 11.88
C THR A 31 10.90 -4.09 13.24
N THR A 32 11.65 -3.13 13.77
CA THR A 32 11.30 -2.53 15.08
C THR A 32 10.01 -1.72 14.95
N VAL A 33 8.88 -2.27 15.39
CA VAL A 33 7.59 -1.59 15.36
C VAL A 33 7.50 -0.59 16.52
N PRO A 34 7.27 0.73 16.28
CA PRO A 34 7.22 1.72 17.35
C PRO A 34 5.98 1.56 18.23
N GLY A 35 6.12 1.15 19.51
CA GLY A 35 4.97 0.94 20.41
C GLY A 35 5.32 0.59 21.86
N HIS A 36 4.30 0.59 22.72
CA HIS A 36 4.39 0.11 24.10
C HIS A 36 3.96 -1.36 24.17
N GLN A 37 4.83 -2.21 24.70
CA GLN A 37 4.51 -3.61 24.95
C GLN A 37 3.71 -3.76 26.25
N GLY A 38 2.55 -4.41 26.14
CA GLY A 38 1.71 -4.83 27.24
C GLY A 38 2.29 -6.02 27.98
N ARG A 39 1.77 -6.28 29.19
CA ARG A 39 2.20 -7.41 30.03
C ARG A 39 1.81 -8.78 29.46
N ASP A 40 0.89 -8.78 28.51
CA ASP A 40 0.32 -9.90 27.77
C ASP A 40 1.04 -10.18 26.43
N GLY A 41 2.12 -9.46 26.10
CA GLY A 41 2.84 -9.61 24.83
C GLY A 41 2.36 -8.63 23.75
N THR A 42 1.08 -8.23 23.82
CA THR A 42 0.45 -7.26 22.91
C THR A 42 1.23 -5.96 22.80
N VAL A 43 1.53 -5.50 21.59
CA VAL A 43 2.10 -4.17 21.32
C VAL A 43 0.99 -3.21 20.93
N VAL A 44 0.95 -2.04 21.57
CA VAL A 44 0.09 -0.92 21.17
C VAL A 44 0.97 0.23 20.74
N GLY A 45 0.80 0.69 19.51
CA GLY A 45 1.64 1.74 18.97
C GLY A 45 0.96 2.57 17.90
N HIS A 46 1.71 3.55 17.41
CA HIS A 46 1.36 4.29 16.22
C HIS A 46 2.63 4.74 15.51
N TYR A 47 2.54 4.86 14.19
CA TYR A 47 3.57 5.47 13.37
C TYR A 47 2.91 6.32 12.28
N THR A 48 3.69 7.23 11.72
CA THR A 48 3.30 8.05 10.58
C THR A 48 4.03 7.60 9.35
N SER A 49 3.35 7.52 8.22
CA SER A 49 3.93 7.10 6.95
C SER A 49 3.52 8.07 5.85
N LEU A 50 4.40 8.27 4.87
CA LEU A 50 4.20 9.18 3.74
C LEU A 50 4.13 8.37 2.45
N TYR A 51 3.00 8.45 1.76
CA TYR A 51 2.84 7.90 0.41
C TYR A 51 2.72 9.04 -0.60
N ALA A 52 3.39 8.91 -1.74
CA ALA A 52 3.27 9.84 -2.85
C ALA A 52 3.23 9.07 -4.17
N GLU A 53 2.40 9.52 -5.10
CA GLU A 53 2.22 8.93 -6.43
C GLU A 53 1.95 10.04 -7.45
N ASP A 54 2.45 9.89 -8.67
CA ASP A 54 2.15 10.79 -9.79
C ASP A 54 1.30 10.11 -10.89
N ASP A 55 0.84 10.89 -11.87
CA ASP A 55 -0.03 10.39 -12.95
C ASP A 55 0.70 9.42 -13.92
N ALA A 56 2.04 9.32 -13.85
CA ALA A 56 2.80 8.33 -14.61
C ALA A 56 2.77 6.94 -13.93
N GLY A 57 2.27 6.86 -12.70
CA GLY A 57 2.25 5.67 -11.87
C GLY A 57 3.57 5.43 -11.14
N ASP A 58 4.45 6.44 -11.10
CA ASP A 58 5.62 6.42 -10.24
C ASP A 58 5.20 6.73 -8.80
N TRP A 59 5.78 6.02 -7.84
CA TRP A 59 5.38 6.15 -6.44
C TRP A 59 6.54 5.98 -5.47
N TYR A 60 6.39 6.64 -4.33
CA TYR A 60 7.29 6.66 -3.19
C TYR A 60 6.49 6.38 -1.92
N TRP A 61 7.01 5.53 -1.04
CA TRP A 61 6.40 5.23 0.25
C TRP A 61 7.45 5.12 1.35
N ASP A 62 7.47 6.10 2.24
CA ASP A 62 8.18 6.03 3.52
C ASP A 62 7.25 5.40 4.57
N LEU A 63 7.61 4.22 5.06
CA LEU A 63 6.81 3.49 6.06
C LEU A 63 6.91 4.09 7.47
N GLY A 64 7.79 5.06 7.70
CA GLY A 64 7.96 5.72 9.00
C GLY A 64 8.80 4.95 10.02
N ASP A 65 9.34 3.79 9.62
CA ASP A 65 10.21 2.93 10.43
C ASP A 65 11.62 2.80 9.84
N GLY A 66 11.98 3.66 8.88
CA GLY A 66 13.26 3.67 8.19
C GLY A 66 13.27 2.83 6.90
N ARG A 67 12.20 2.10 6.60
CA ARG A 67 12.03 1.44 5.30
C ARG A 67 11.34 2.39 4.31
N VAL A 68 11.87 2.39 3.10
CA VAL A 68 11.31 3.10 1.94
C VAL A 68 11.06 2.08 0.84
N MET A 69 9.91 2.21 0.18
CA MET A 69 9.51 1.40 -0.97
C MET A 69 9.03 2.33 -2.09
N GLY A 70 9.18 1.92 -3.34
CA GLY A 70 8.75 2.75 -4.46
C GLY A 70 9.32 2.30 -5.79
N THR A 71 8.89 2.96 -6.87
CA THR A 71 9.58 2.93 -8.17
C THR A 71 10.68 3.99 -8.26
N VAL A 72 10.64 4.99 -7.36
CA VAL A 72 11.58 6.10 -7.25
C VAL A 72 12.21 6.17 -5.86
N ASP A 73 13.34 6.84 -5.73
CA ASP A 73 14.10 6.90 -4.48
C ASP A 73 13.68 8.06 -3.56
N GLY A 74 12.90 9.01 -4.07
CA GLY A 74 12.45 10.19 -3.34
C GLY A 74 11.24 10.87 -3.96
N THR A 75 10.53 11.69 -3.18
CA THR A 75 9.38 12.46 -3.66
C THR A 75 9.77 13.58 -4.64
N ASP A 76 11.04 13.96 -4.69
CA ASP A 76 11.57 14.95 -5.65
C ASP A 76 11.77 14.38 -7.06
N GLU A 77 11.67 13.06 -7.23
CA GLU A 77 11.70 12.39 -8.53
C GLU A 77 10.32 12.27 -9.19
N LEU A 78 9.24 12.55 -8.44
CA LEU A 78 7.86 12.52 -8.92
C LEU A 78 7.51 13.79 -9.70
N ASP A 79 6.56 13.69 -10.63
CA ASP A 79 6.06 14.85 -11.37
C ASP A 79 5.33 15.84 -10.43
N PRO A 80 5.88 17.05 -10.19
CA PRO A 80 5.32 17.99 -9.22
C PRO A 80 3.96 18.56 -9.62
N ASP A 81 3.57 18.45 -10.89
CA ASP A 81 2.28 18.96 -11.38
C ASP A 81 1.14 17.96 -11.14
N THR A 82 1.46 16.68 -10.90
CA THR A 82 0.49 15.58 -10.77
C THR A 82 0.64 14.76 -9.50
N VAL A 83 1.70 14.97 -8.72
CA VAL A 83 1.92 14.27 -7.46
C VAL A 83 0.78 14.49 -6.47
N VAL A 84 0.28 13.40 -5.91
CA VAL A 84 -0.62 13.38 -4.76
C VAL A 84 0.13 12.80 -3.58
N THR A 85 0.16 13.53 -2.48
CA THR A 85 0.83 13.11 -1.24
C THR A 85 -0.18 12.81 -0.15
N CYS A 86 -0.04 11.66 0.51
CA CYS A 86 -0.90 11.20 1.59
C CYS A 86 -0.11 10.87 2.86
N ASP A 87 -0.49 11.52 3.96
CA ASP A 87 -0.03 11.22 5.31
C ASP A 87 -0.91 10.13 5.94
N TYR A 88 -0.27 9.05 6.36
CA TYR A 88 -0.90 7.94 7.06
C TYR A 88 -0.61 8.08 8.55
N GLN A 89 -1.64 8.13 9.37
CA GLN A 89 -1.53 7.84 10.80
C GLN A 89 -2.01 6.41 11.03
N VAL A 90 -1.07 5.52 11.28
CA VAL A 90 -1.34 4.11 11.55
C VAL A 90 -1.34 3.90 13.05
N ILE A 91 -2.44 3.37 13.58
CA ILE A 91 -2.58 2.98 14.99
C ILE A 91 -2.85 1.49 15.02
N TYR A 92 -2.14 0.77 15.85
CA TYR A 92 -2.25 -0.68 15.87
C TYR A 92 -2.24 -1.23 17.29
N ARG A 93 -2.85 -2.40 17.43
CA ARG A 93 -2.75 -3.27 18.60
C ARG A 93 -2.70 -4.70 18.11
N GLY A 94 -1.62 -5.41 18.41
CA GLY A 94 -1.49 -6.82 18.03
C GLY A 94 -0.33 -7.50 18.73
N ASP A 95 -0.31 -8.83 18.68
CA ASP A 95 0.75 -9.65 19.25
C ASP A 95 1.79 -10.03 18.18
N PHE A 96 2.50 -9.07 17.56
CA PHE A 96 3.36 -9.26 16.37
C PHE A 96 4.50 -10.29 16.44
N GLY A 97 4.63 -11.06 17.53
CA GLY A 97 5.53 -12.19 17.61
C GLY A 97 6.94 -11.89 17.08
N ASP A 98 7.48 -12.84 16.30
CA ASP A 98 8.64 -12.65 15.42
C ASP A 98 8.22 -12.55 13.93
N ASP A 99 6.91 -12.57 13.61
CA ASP A 99 6.40 -12.51 12.23
C ASP A 99 5.47 -11.29 12.02
N PRO A 100 5.96 -10.22 11.36
CA PRO A 100 5.21 -8.98 11.16
C PRO A 100 3.96 -9.12 10.28
N SER A 101 3.74 -10.28 9.65
CA SER A 101 2.61 -10.53 8.76
C SER A 101 1.47 -11.36 9.37
N LEU A 102 1.66 -11.94 10.56
CA LEU A 102 0.86 -13.09 10.98
C LEU A 102 0.20 -13.05 12.37
N ASP A 103 0.25 -11.95 13.11
CA ASP A 103 -0.35 -11.97 14.45
C ASP A 103 -1.59 -11.11 14.65
N ASP A 104 -2.35 -11.50 15.67
CA ASP A 104 -3.73 -11.09 15.92
C ASP A 104 -3.90 -9.59 16.26
N GLY A 105 -5.16 -9.16 16.34
CA GLY A 105 -5.55 -7.82 16.74
C GLY A 105 -6.11 -6.97 15.61
N TRP A 106 -5.72 -5.69 15.58
CA TRP A 106 -6.30 -4.70 14.68
C TRP A 106 -5.35 -3.56 14.30
N ILE A 107 -5.63 -2.96 13.15
CA ILE A 107 -4.95 -1.78 12.61
C ILE A 107 -6.00 -0.75 12.21
N LYS A 108 -5.76 0.52 12.52
CA LYS A 108 -6.55 1.66 12.08
C LYS A 108 -5.65 2.63 11.32
N ASN A 109 -6.07 3.01 10.12
CA ASN A 109 -5.40 4.04 9.35
C ASN A 109 -6.31 5.25 9.24
N ASN A 110 -5.80 6.40 9.65
CA ASN A 110 -6.38 7.70 9.32
C ASN A 110 -5.46 8.35 8.27
N ILE A 111 -5.95 8.48 7.04
CA ILE A 111 -5.16 8.92 5.90
C ILE A 111 -5.66 10.29 5.48
N ARG A 112 -4.74 11.22 5.23
CA ARG A 112 -5.04 12.55 4.73
C ARG A 112 -4.15 12.86 3.54
N CYS A 113 -4.77 13.20 2.42
CA CYS A 113 -4.08 13.59 1.21
C CYS A 113 -4.15 15.11 0.99
N ASP A 114 -3.20 15.65 0.24
CA ASP A 114 -3.07 17.07 -0.10
C ASP A 114 -4.17 17.59 -1.03
N ASP A 115 -4.73 16.71 -1.86
CA ASP A 115 -5.93 16.93 -2.68
C ASP A 115 -7.21 17.20 -1.84
N GLY A 116 -7.11 17.07 -0.50
CA GLY A 116 -8.20 17.26 0.45
C GLY A 116 -8.99 15.99 0.76
N THR A 117 -8.65 14.87 0.14
CA THR A 117 -9.27 13.57 0.41
C THR A 117 -8.78 13.02 1.75
N THR A 118 -9.71 12.42 2.50
CA THR A 118 -9.39 11.71 3.75
C THR A 118 -10.01 10.33 3.73
N TYR A 119 -9.27 9.35 4.25
CA TYR A 119 -9.70 7.97 4.36
C TYR A 119 -9.59 7.51 5.81
N ASN A 120 -10.52 6.69 6.26
CA ASN A 120 -10.37 5.95 7.51
C ASN A 120 -10.68 4.48 7.27
N SER A 121 -9.74 3.62 7.62
CA SER A 121 -9.90 2.17 7.51
C SER A 121 -9.62 1.49 8.84
N THR A 122 -10.33 0.39 9.11
CA THR A 122 -10.03 -0.52 10.22
C THR A 122 -9.93 -1.94 9.70
N TYR A 123 -8.78 -2.54 9.98
CA TYR A 123 -8.44 -3.91 9.65
C TYR A 123 -8.40 -4.73 10.92
N VAL A 124 -8.92 -5.95 10.85
CA VAL A 124 -8.97 -6.87 11.97
C VAL A 124 -8.56 -8.26 11.54
N SER A 125 -7.83 -8.96 12.40
CA SER A 125 -7.50 -10.38 12.23
C SER A 125 -8.71 -11.27 12.54
N SER A 126 -8.67 -12.54 12.14
CA SER A 126 -9.72 -13.54 12.37
C SER A 126 -10.07 -13.80 13.83
N GLU A 127 -9.16 -13.50 14.75
CA GLU A 127 -9.37 -13.65 16.20
C GLU A 127 -10.09 -12.44 16.82
N ASP A 128 -10.19 -11.32 16.10
CA ASP A 128 -10.92 -10.15 16.58
C ASP A 128 -12.44 -10.37 16.49
N PRO A 129 -13.22 -10.06 17.54
CA PRO A 129 -14.69 -10.23 17.53
C PRO A 129 -15.43 -9.46 16.42
N ARG A 130 -14.78 -8.47 15.78
CA ARG A 130 -15.35 -7.71 14.67
C ARG A 130 -15.17 -8.40 13.32
N TYR A 131 -14.30 -9.40 13.22
CA TYR A 131 -14.03 -10.11 11.97
C TYR A 131 -15.31 -10.77 11.43
N THR A 132 -15.64 -10.52 10.16
CA THR A 132 -16.78 -11.15 9.49
C THR A 132 -16.32 -12.12 8.40
N GLY A 133 -15.12 -11.93 7.87
CA GLY A 133 -14.57 -12.67 6.74
C GLY A 133 -15.18 -12.26 5.39
N GLU A 134 -15.87 -11.12 5.33
CA GLU A 134 -16.58 -10.67 4.14
C GLU A 134 -15.67 -9.91 3.15
N HIS A 135 -14.61 -9.26 3.64
CA HIS A 135 -13.68 -8.44 2.85
C HIS A 135 -12.21 -8.80 3.13
N PRO A 136 -11.78 -10.02 2.76
CA PRO A 136 -10.43 -10.49 3.04
C PRO A 136 -9.38 -9.68 2.25
N ILE A 137 -8.32 -9.27 2.94
CA ILE A 137 -7.26 -8.41 2.39
C ILE A 137 -5.87 -9.02 2.58
N TRP A 138 -5.61 -9.71 3.70
CA TRP A 138 -4.34 -10.41 3.96
C TRP A 138 -4.57 -11.76 4.63
N GLY A 139 -5.05 -12.76 3.87
CA GLY A 139 -5.29 -14.10 4.39
C GLY A 139 -6.38 -14.11 5.47
N THR A 140 -5.98 -14.07 6.74
CA THR A 140 -6.86 -14.05 7.93
C THR A 140 -7.28 -12.65 8.37
N TRP A 141 -6.98 -11.62 7.58
CA TRP A 141 -7.37 -10.23 7.86
C TRP A 141 -8.55 -9.76 7.00
N ASP A 142 -9.42 -8.98 7.63
CA ASP A 142 -10.65 -8.43 7.06
C ASP A 142 -10.73 -6.92 7.28
N ILE A 143 -11.28 -6.19 6.30
CA ILE A 143 -11.58 -4.77 6.43
C ILE A 143 -13.02 -4.58 6.92
N VAL A 144 -13.16 -4.08 8.14
CA VAL A 144 -14.48 -3.91 8.79
C VAL A 144 -14.98 -2.47 8.77
N VAL A 145 -14.10 -1.51 8.46
CA VAL A 145 -14.47 -0.10 8.25
C VAL A 145 -13.67 0.42 7.07
N SER A 146 -14.34 1.09 6.13
CA SER A 146 -13.72 1.88 5.07
C SER A 146 -14.58 3.10 4.76
N THR A 147 -14.11 4.27 5.15
CA THR A 147 -14.81 5.53 4.89
C THR A 147 -13.90 6.47 4.11
N VAL A 148 -14.50 7.17 3.14
CA VAL A 148 -13.86 8.19 2.31
C VAL A 148 -14.66 9.48 2.44
N SER A 149 -13.98 10.60 2.67
CA SER A 149 -14.65 11.91 2.74
C SER A 149 -15.46 12.20 1.49
N GLY A 150 -16.68 12.69 1.68
CA GLY A 150 -17.57 13.06 0.57
C GLY A 150 -18.30 11.90 -0.10
N GLN A 151 -18.00 10.63 0.24
CA GLN A 151 -18.66 9.47 -0.36
C GLN A 151 -19.88 8.96 0.42
N GLY A 152 -20.21 9.56 1.56
CA GLY A 152 -21.44 9.22 2.30
C GLY A 152 -21.46 7.80 2.87
N ASN A 153 -20.31 7.14 2.98
CA ASN A 153 -20.19 5.78 3.50
C ASN A 153 -20.67 5.75 4.96
N THR A 154 -21.82 5.12 5.20
CA THR A 154 -22.29 4.79 6.55
C THR A 154 -21.57 3.56 7.05
N VAL A 155 -20.89 3.70 8.19
CA VAL A 155 -20.50 2.61 9.09
C VAL A 155 -21.72 2.01 9.77
#